data_AF-A0A6G6WW47-F1
#
_entry.id   AF-A0A6G6WW47-F1
#
_cell.length_a   1.000
_cell.length_b   1.000
_cell.length_c   1.000
_cell.angle_alpha   90.00
_cell.angle_beta   90.00
_cell.angle_gamma   90.00
#
_symmetry.space_group_name_H-M   'P 1'
#
loop_
_entity.id
_entity.type
_entity.pdbx_description
1 polymer ?
#
loop_
_entity_poly.entity_id
_entity_poly.type
_entity_poly.pdbx_seq_one_letter_code
_entity_poly.pdbx_strand_id
1 'polypeptide(L)'
;MKEPFGFVDGVSQPLIRGTLQAKRAEESIHLVSPGEFIIGYPDNLGYLPPTASVGRNDDPLDLLPTLGFDPFRQRPYFSSPQTTDRRDIGRNGTFLVVRHLEQNVDSFDAFVAEAAGQLHGNPRIPPNLQTGLSEWISAKMVGRWKDGTSLVRYPFAPGTKGRPWVQPDNEFLLGGEDPRGLRCPFGAHIRRANPRESFDPGSPVQLSISNKHRILRVGRPYPSNIITSAKPGLLFMCLNVDIERQFEFIQQVWGRAPSFHGLESEFDSILGYQGTENQLTIPTATGPIYLKGMRDFVTVRGSGYFFLPGRTAMRYLALTAGSATVAGKPEPAELMAAAAILEPS
;
A
#
# COMPACT_ATOMS: atom_id res chain seq x y z
N MET A 1 -13.53 8.12 2.86
CA MET A 1 -14.08 6.95 2.12
C MET A 1 -14.00 5.76 3.06
N LYS A 2 -15.01 4.88 3.08
CA LYS A 2 -14.96 3.64 3.88
C LYS A 2 -14.80 2.44 2.96
N GLU A 3 -14.00 1.48 3.38
CA GLU A 3 -13.89 0.18 2.71
C GLU A 3 -15.03 -0.75 3.16
N PRO A 4 -15.29 -1.88 2.47
CA PRO A 4 -16.40 -2.80 2.75
C PRO A 4 -16.54 -3.32 4.19
N PHE A 5 -15.47 -3.52 4.96
CA PHE A 5 -15.57 -3.88 6.39
C PHE A 5 -16.01 -2.70 7.28
N GLY A 6 -16.12 -1.50 6.70
CA GLY A 6 -16.68 -0.29 7.32
C GLY A 6 -15.63 0.66 7.92
N PHE A 7 -14.34 0.41 7.70
CA PHE A 7 -13.25 1.26 8.19
C PHE A 7 -12.97 2.42 7.25
N VAL A 8 -12.68 3.60 7.80
CA VAL A 8 -12.19 4.73 7.00
C VAL A 8 -10.82 4.38 6.42
N ASP A 9 -10.71 4.44 5.11
CA ASP A 9 -9.46 4.26 4.38
C ASP A 9 -8.91 5.60 3.85
N GLY A 10 -7.63 5.60 3.47
CA GLY A 10 -6.90 6.75 2.95
C GLY A 10 -6.34 7.67 4.02
N VAL A 11 -6.41 7.30 5.31
CA VAL A 11 -5.90 8.11 6.43
C VAL A 11 -4.38 8.23 6.41
N SER A 12 -3.69 7.10 6.28
CA SER A 12 -2.22 7.06 6.31
C SER A 12 -1.63 7.03 4.91
N GLN A 13 -1.14 8.17 4.46
CA GLN A 13 -0.48 8.34 3.17
C GLN A 13 0.90 8.99 3.34
N PRO A 14 1.86 8.69 2.45
CA PRO A 14 3.13 9.41 2.40
C PRO A 14 2.91 10.87 2.01
N LEU A 15 3.70 11.77 2.58
CA LEU A 15 3.76 13.18 2.17
C LEU A 15 4.98 13.38 1.28
N ILE A 16 4.75 13.58 -0.01
CA ILE A 16 5.83 13.71 -0.99
C ILE A 16 6.45 15.12 -0.86
N ARG A 17 7.75 15.18 -0.55
CA ARG A 17 8.51 16.44 -0.46
C ARG A 17 8.37 17.24 -1.75
N GLY A 18 8.19 18.56 -1.60
CA GLY A 18 7.95 19.48 -2.72
C GLY A 18 6.47 19.74 -3.02
N THR A 19 5.54 18.91 -2.52
CA THR A 19 4.10 19.17 -2.63
C THR A 19 3.63 20.24 -1.63
N LEU A 20 2.50 20.89 -1.91
CA LEU A 20 1.91 21.88 -0.98
C LEU A 20 1.54 21.27 0.37
N GLN A 21 1.12 20.01 0.41
CA GLN A 21 0.80 19.30 1.65
C GLN A 21 2.06 19.07 2.49
N ALA A 22 3.15 18.64 1.87
CA ALA A 22 4.43 18.46 2.56
C ALA A 22 4.98 19.80 3.13
N LYS A 23 4.84 20.91 2.40
CA LYS A 23 5.23 22.25 2.88
C LYS A 23 4.43 22.73 4.09
N ARG A 24 3.21 22.24 4.29
CA ARG A 24 2.38 22.55 5.46
C ARG A 24 2.70 21.65 6.67
N ALA A 25 3.52 20.63 6.48
CA ALA A 25 3.80 19.59 7.45
C ALA A 25 5.29 19.19 7.38
N GLU A 26 6.19 20.18 7.43
CA GLU A 26 7.63 20.01 7.21
C GLU A 26 8.33 19.15 8.27
N GLU A 27 7.70 18.99 9.44
CA GLU A 27 8.18 18.14 10.54
C GLU A 27 7.46 16.78 10.61
N SER A 28 6.57 16.48 9.65
CA SER A 28 5.81 15.23 9.66
C SER A 28 6.70 14.01 9.49
N ILE A 29 6.41 12.97 10.29
CA ILE A 29 7.07 11.66 10.22
C ILE A 29 6.78 10.92 8.91
N HIS A 30 5.81 11.41 8.12
CA HIS A 30 5.37 10.80 6.87
C HIS A 30 6.04 11.40 5.63
N LEU A 31 6.96 12.34 5.81
CA LEU A 31 7.69 12.95 4.70
C LEU A 31 8.62 11.95 4.02
N VAL A 32 8.54 11.93 2.70
CA VAL A 32 9.32 11.05 1.83
C VAL A 32 9.70 11.77 0.56
N SER A 33 10.88 11.46 0.04
CA SER A 33 11.40 12.04 -1.18
C SER A 33 10.58 11.60 -2.40
N PRO A 34 10.46 12.44 -3.44
CA PRO A 34 9.70 12.10 -4.64
C PRO A 34 10.22 10.86 -5.38
N GLY A 35 11.50 10.51 -5.27
CA GLY A 35 12.06 9.30 -5.88
C GLY A 35 11.48 7.99 -5.37
N GLU A 36 10.79 8.00 -4.23
CA GLU A 36 10.02 6.85 -3.75
C GLU A 36 8.78 6.55 -4.62
N PHE A 37 8.29 7.54 -5.39
CA PHE A 37 7.06 7.43 -6.19
C PHE A 37 7.20 7.86 -7.65
N ILE A 38 8.24 8.61 -8.02
CA ILE A 38 8.43 9.15 -9.37
C ILE A 38 9.86 8.88 -9.83
N ILE A 39 10.00 8.17 -10.96
CA ILE A 39 11.30 7.85 -11.56
C ILE A 39 12.03 9.12 -12.02
N GLY A 40 13.33 9.15 -11.77
CA GLY A 40 14.22 10.27 -12.08
C GLY A 40 14.36 11.31 -10.97
N TYR A 41 13.75 11.06 -9.81
CA TYR A 41 13.93 11.88 -8.62
C TYR A 41 14.73 11.10 -7.58
N PRO A 42 15.53 11.77 -6.74
CA PRO A 42 16.22 11.12 -5.64
C PRO A 42 15.22 10.52 -4.64
N ASP A 43 15.51 9.30 -4.19
CA ASP A 43 14.78 8.60 -3.12
C ASP A 43 15.17 9.16 -1.74
N ASN A 44 14.72 8.51 -0.65
CA ASN A 44 15.06 8.97 0.70
C ASN A 44 16.55 8.95 1.04
N LEU A 45 17.35 8.18 0.30
CA LEU A 45 18.80 8.07 0.47
C LEU A 45 19.56 8.96 -0.53
N GLY A 46 18.86 9.66 -1.41
CA GLY A 46 19.46 10.47 -2.45
C GLY A 46 19.84 9.71 -3.71
N TYR A 47 19.50 8.42 -3.82
CA TYR A 47 19.76 7.62 -5.02
C TYR A 47 18.67 7.83 -6.06
N LEU A 48 19.05 7.76 -7.34
CA LEU A 48 18.10 7.71 -8.43
C LEU A 48 17.68 6.26 -8.65
N PRO A 49 16.37 5.94 -8.61
CA PRO A 49 15.91 4.60 -8.89
C PRO A 49 16.27 4.15 -10.31
N PRO A 50 16.43 2.83 -10.54
CA PRO A 50 16.65 2.30 -11.88
C PRO A 50 15.53 2.73 -12.83
N THR A 51 15.89 2.99 -14.08
CA THR A 51 14.94 3.42 -15.10
C THR A 51 15.14 2.64 -16.40
N ALA A 52 14.03 2.39 -17.10
CA ALA A 52 14.08 1.86 -18.45
C ALA A 52 14.65 2.93 -19.40
N SER A 53 15.39 2.48 -20.41
CA SER A 53 15.94 3.37 -21.44
C SER A 53 15.94 2.72 -22.82
N VAL A 54 15.98 3.56 -23.85
CA VAL A 54 16.10 3.17 -25.27
C VAL A 54 17.38 3.76 -25.86
N GLY A 55 17.80 3.27 -27.03
CA GLY A 55 18.94 3.85 -27.74
C GLY A 55 18.56 5.20 -28.35
N ARG A 56 19.55 6.07 -28.60
CA ARG A 56 19.35 7.36 -29.27
C ARG A 56 18.66 7.20 -30.63
N ASN A 57 19.01 6.14 -31.37
CA ASN A 57 18.42 5.86 -32.69
C ASN A 57 16.93 5.48 -32.61
N ASP A 58 16.46 5.00 -31.46
CA ASP A 58 15.05 4.65 -31.24
C ASP A 58 14.19 5.90 -30.94
N ASP A 59 14.82 7.04 -30.61
CA ASP A 59 14.19 8.34 -30.38
C ASP A 59 14.72 9.41 -31.36
N PRO A 60 14.44 9.28 -32.67
CA PRO A 60 14.97 10.18 -33.69
C PRO A 60 14.46 11.62 -33.56
N LEU A 61 13.38 11.82 -32.82
CA LEU A 61 12.77 13.13 -32.56
C LEU A 61 13.27 13.78 -31.26
N ASP A 62 14.21 13.13 -30.56
CA ASP A 62 14.81 13.58 -29.29
C ASP A 62 13.77 14.01 -28.25
N LEU A 63 12.70 13.21 -28.13
CA LEU A 63 11.58 13.49 -27.23
C LEU A 63 11.95 13.16 -25.80
N LEU A 64 12.67 12.06 -25.59
CA LEU A 64 13.02 11.54 -24.28
C LEU A 64 14.26 12.27 -23.73
N PRO A 65 14.35 12.47 -22.41
CA PRO A 65 15.54 13.06 -21.80
C PRO A 65 16.75 12.12 -21.92
N THR A 66 17.95 12.69 -22.01
CA THR A 66 19.19 11.90 -22.02
C THR A 66 19.42 11.26 -20.66
N LEU A 67 19.69 9.96 -20.65
CA LEU A 67 20.00 9.22 -19.43
C LEU A 67 21.35 9.70 -18.88
N GLY A 68 21.45 9.95 -17.56
CA GLY A 68 22.66 10.50 -16.93
C GLY A 68 22.68 12.03 -16.85
N PHE A 69 21.70 12.73 -17.41
CA PHE A 69 21.42 14.12 -17.05
C PHE A 69 20.87 14.18 -15.63
N ASP A 70 21.53 14.90 -14.72
CA ASP A 70 21.04 15.19 -13.37
C ASP A 70 20.28 16.53 -13.37
N PRO A 71 18.94 16.54 -13.35
CA PRO A 71 18.17 17.78 -13.34
C PRO A 71 18.26 18.56 -12.01
N PHE A 72 18.82 17.99 -10.94
CA PHE A 72 19.08 18.70 -9.69
C PHE A 72 20.42 19.45 -9.69
N ARG A 73 21.29 19.20 -10.69
CA ARG A 73 22.46 20.03 -11.00
C ARG A 73 22.06 21.19 -11.93
N GLN A 74 21.26 22.12 -11.44
CA GLN A 74 21.03 23.40 -12.12
C GLN A 74 22.18 24.39 -11.85
N ARG A 75 23.38 24.21 -12.43
CA ARG A 75 24.40 25.28 -12.61
C ARG A 75 25.35 24.94 -13.77
N PRO A 76 25.91 25.96 -14.47
CA PRO A 76 26.74 25.75 -15.64
C PRO A 76 28.07 25.14 -15.20
N TYR A 77 28.23 23.85 -15.40
CA TYR A 77 29.56 23.27 -15.49
C TYR A 77 29.94 23.33 -16.97
N PHE A 78 31.08 23.93 -17.29
CA PHE A 78 31.68 23.90 -18.63
C PHE A 78 32.09 22.48 -19.08
N SER A 79 31.65 21.44 -18.37
CA SER A 79 31.69 20.07 -18.84
C SER A 79 30.40 19.78 -19.59
N SER A 80 30.51 19.50 -20.89
CA SER A 80 29.46 18.81 -21.63
C SER A 80 29.00 17.60 -20.80
N PRO A 81 27.70 17.45 -20.48
CA PRO A 81 27.20 16.20 -19.92
C PRO A 81 27.73 15.09 -20.81
N GLN A 82 28.32 14.03 -20.24
CA GLN A 82 28.70 12.87 -21.03
C GLN A 82 27.43 12.41 -21.74
N THR A 83 27.37 12.68 -23.05
CA THR A 83 26.21 12.37 -23.86
C THR A 83 26.14 10.87 -23.91
N THR A 84 25.26 10.28 -23.11
CA THR A 84 24.96 8.87 -23.26
C THR A 84 24.12 8.71 -24.52
N ASP A 85 24.35 7.62 -25.26
CA ASP A 85 23.47 7.23 -26.36
C ASP A 85 22.16 6.60 -25.85
N ARG A 86 21.81 6.82 -24.58
CA ARG A 86 20.63 6.27 -23.92
C ARG A 86 19.64 7.38 -23.60
N ARG A 87 18.37 7.06 -23.80
CA ARG A 87 17.23 7.97 -23.59
C ARG A 87 16.32 7.38 -22.51
N ASP A 88 15.99 8.17 -21.51
CA ASP A 88 15.25 7.73 -20.32
C ASP A 88 13.74 7.74 -20.59
N ILE A 89 13.18 6.56 -20.89
CA ILE A 89 11.73 6.37 -21.10
C ILE A 89 10.98 6.28 -19.76
N GLY A 90 11.65 5.92 -18.67
CA GLY A 90 11.02 5.82 -17.36
C GLY A 90 10.80 7.17 -16.69
N ARG A 91 11.52 8.23 -17.11
CA ARG A 91 11.48 9.56 -16.50
C ARG A 91 10.05 10.07 -16.25
N ASN A 92 9.83 10.58 -15.04
CA ASN A 92 8.53 11.12 -14.60
C ASN A 92 7.39 10.09 -14.68
N GLY A 93 7.71 8.81 -14.80
CA GLY A 93 6.78 7.70 -14.66
C GLY A 93 6.81 7.09 -13.26
N THR A 94 5.97 6.08 -13.06
CA THR A 94 5.84 5.33 -11.80
C THR A 94 5.29 3.94 -12.10
N PHE A 95 5.45 2.99 -11.19
CA PHE A 95 4.74 1.72 -11.29
C PHE A 95 3.40 1.79 -10.55
N LEU A 96 2.39 1.17 -11.15
CA LEU A 96 1.07 0.99 -10.58
C LEU A 96 0.87 -0.50 -10.30
N VAL A 97 0.70 -0.85 -9.04
CA VAL A 97 0.22 -2.17 -8.64
C VAL A 97 -1.30 -2.12 -8.56
N VAL A 98 -1.97 -3.09 -9.20
CA VAL A 98 -3.42 -3.28 -9.10
C VAL A 98 -3.71 -4.65 -8.52
N ARG A 99 -4.57 -4.72 -7.50
CA ARG A 99 -5.14 -5.96 -6.97
C ARG A 99 -6.65 -5.83 -6.91
N HIS A 100 -7.36 -6.78 -7.52
CA HIS A 100 -8.80 -6.94 -7.34
C HIS A 100 -9.02 -7.79 -6.10
N LEU A 101 -9.38 -7.16 -4.98
CA LEU A 101 -9.53 -7.80 -3.68
C LEU A 101 -11.01 -7.92 -3.33
N GLU A 102 -11.55 -9.12 -3.37
CA GLU A 102 -12.89 -9.40 -2.87
C GLU A 102 -12.87 -9.52 -1.35
N GLN A 103 -13.84 -8.91 -0.68
CA GLN A 103 -13.93 -8.89 0.78
C GLN A 103 -15.20 -9.62 1.25
N ASN A 104 -15.00 -10.64 2.07
CA ASN A 104 -16.08 -11.43 2.64
C ASN A 104 -16.55 -10.82 3.98
N VAL A 105 -17.38 -9.78 3.88
CA VAL A 105 -17.90 -9.01 5.02
C VAL A 105 -18.64 -9.92 6.00
N ASP A 106 -19.48 -10.84 5.50
CA ASP A 106 -20.24 -11.78 6.35
C ASP A 106 -19.30 -12.67 7.18
N SER A 107 -18.24 -13.20 6.57
CA SER A 107 -17.27 -14.02 7.29
C SER A 107 -16.46 -13.22 8.31
N PHE A 108 -16.16 -11.97 8.01
CA PHE A 108 -15.47 -11.07 8.94
C PHE A 108 -16.35 -10.75 10.16
N ASP A 109 -17.58 -10.32 9.93
CA ASP A 109 -18.51 -9.97 10.99
C ASP A 109 -18.88 -11.20 11.84
N ALA A 110 -19.07 -12.37 11.22
CA ALA A 110 -19.31 -13.63 11.94
C ALA A 110 -18.13 -14.01 12.84
N PHE A 111 -16.90 -13.92 12.35
CA PHE A 111 -15.70 -14.18 13.16
C PHE A 111 -15.59 -13.22 14.34
N VAL A 112 -15.80 -11.93 14.09
CA VAL A 112 -15.75 -10.90 15.13
C VAL A 112 -16.83 -11.11 16.19
N ALA A 113 -18.04 -11.53 15.79
CA ALA A 113 -19.13 -11.85 16.71
C ALA A 113 -18.82 -13.10 17.55
N GLU A 114 -18.29 -14.15 16.93
CA GLU A 114 -17.88 -15.39 17.61
C GLU A 114 -16.78 -15.10 18.64
N ALA A 115 -15.72 -14.40 18.24
CA ALA A 115 -14.63 -14.02 19.12
C ALA A 115 -15.11 -13.14 20.30
N ALA A 116 -16.04 -12.21 20.05
CA ALA A 116 -16.65 -11.40 21.11
C ALA A 116 -17.44 -12.26 22.11
N GLY A 117 -18.18 -13.27 21.63
CA GLY A 117 -18.88 -14.23 22.48
C GLY A 117 -17.92 -15.06 23.35
N GLN A 118 -16.84 -15.58 22.76
CA GLN A 118 -15.81 -16.35 23.48
C GLN A 118 -15.07 -15.54 24.54
N LEU A 119 -14.91 -14.24 24.32
CA LEU A 119 -14.23 -13.34 25.24
C LEU A 119 -15.17 -12.66 26.24
N HIS A 120 -16.47 -12.92 26.20
CA HIS A 120 -17.42 -12.29 27.12
C HIS A 120 -17.04 -12.57 28.59
N GLY A 121 -16.94 -11.52 29.40
CA GLY A 121 -16.53 -11.63 30.80
C GLY A 121 -15.04 -11.96 31.05
N ASN A 122 -14.21 -12.03 29.99
CA ASN A 122 -12.78 -12.32 30.15
C ASN A 122 -12.08 -11.19 30.93
N PRO A 123 -11.42 -11.49 32.07
CA PRO A 123 -10.79 -10.46 32.93
C PRO A 123 -9.58 -9.76 32.28
N ARG A 124 -9.11 -10.26 31.13
CA ARG A 124 -8.03 -9.62 30.37
C ARG A 124 -8.50 -8.46 29.49
N ILE A 125 -9.80 -8.33 29.28
CA ILE A 125 -10.37 -7.20 28.54
C ILE A 125 -10.21 -5.93 29.39
N PRO A 126 -9.82 -4.79 28.80
CA PRO A 126 -9.72 -3.54 29.55
C PRO A 126 -11.06 -3.17 30.21
N PRO A 127 -11.09 -2.94 31.54
CA PRO A 127 -12.34 -2.66 32.27
C PRO A 127 -12.96 -1.31 31.89
N ASN A 128 -12.15 -0.41 31.33
CA ASN A 128 -12.55 0.92 30.87
C ASN A 128 -12.93 0.95 29.39
N LEU A 129 -13.13 -0.20 28.75
CA LEU A 129 -13.62 -0.27 27.38
C LEU A 129 -15.01 0.38 27.30
N GLN A 130 -15.17 1.32 26.37
CA GLN A 130 -16.42 2.08 26.23
C GLN A 130 -17.21 1.68 24.97
N THR A 131 -16.84 0.58 24.32
CA THR A 131 -17.48 0.07 23.11
C THR A 131 -17.88 -1.39 23.30
N GLY A 132 -18.64 -1.93 22.35
CA GLY A 132 -18.91 -3.37 22.31
C GLY A 132 -17.64 -4.17 21.98
N LEU A 133 -17.56 -5.42 22.47
CA LEU A 133 -16.41 -6.28 22.23
C LEU A 133 -16.12 -6.52 20.74
N SER A 134 -17.17 -6.69 19.92
CA SER A 134 -17.02 -6.84 18.47
C SER A 134 -16.37 -5.61 17.82
N GLU A 135 -16.76 -4.40 18.25
CA GLU A 135 -16.16 -3.16 17.73
C GLU A 135 -14.69 -3.05 18.16
N TRP A 136 -14.38 -3.39 19.41
CA TRP A 136 -13.02 -3.41 19.92
C TRP A 136 -12.13 -4.45 19.21
N ILE A 137 -12.62 -5.68 19.01
CA ILE A 137 -11.90 -6.75 18.31
C ILE A 137 -11.60 -6.35 16.88
N SER A 138 -12.61 -5.88 16.14
CA SER A 138 -12.41 -5.46 14.75
C SER A 138 -11.43 -4.27 14.66
N ALA A 139 -11.49 -3.33 15.62
CA ALA A 139 -10.50 -2.25 15.71
C ALA A 139 -9.10 -2.78 16.03
N LYS A 140 -8.95 -3.80 16.88
CA LYS A 140 -7.66 -4.45 17.21
C LYS A 140 -7.05 -5.20 16.03
N MET A 141 -7.87 -5.79 15.16
CA MET A 141 -7.41 -6.42 13.91
C MET A 141 -6.88 -5.38 12.91
N VAL A 142 -7.52 -4.21 12.79
CA VAL A 142 -7.07 -3.19 11.84
C VAL A 142 -5.96 -2.30 12.43
N GLY A 143 -6.04 -1.98 13.72
CA GLY A 143 -5.22 -0.98 14.41
C GLY A 143 -5.87 0.42 14.50
N ARG A 144 -7.09 0.56 13.96
CA ARG A 144 -7.90 1.80 13.93
C ARG A 144 -9.36 1.45 14.17
N TRP A 145 -10.11 2.40 14.71
CA TRP A 145 -11.57 2.32 14.75
C TRP A 145 -12.18 2.52 13.36
N LYS A 146 -13.47 2.16 13.21
CA LYS A 146 -14.20 2.34 11.94
C LYS A 146 -14.33 3.82 11.52
N ASP A 147 -14.17 4.77 12.44
CA ASP A 147 -14.11 6.21 12.15
C ASP A 147 -12.74 6.68 11.63
N GLY A 148 -11.72 5.82 11.68
CA GLY A 148 -10.35 6.08 11.24
C GLY A 148 -9.39 6.50 12.35
N THR A 149 -9.87 6.81 13.56
CA THR A 149 -9.01 7.19 14.70
C THR A 149 -8.15 6.02 15.17
N SER A 150 -6.90 6.28 15.55
CA SER A 150 -5.93 5.25 15.90
C SER A 150 -6.17 4.65 17.28
N LEU A 151 -5.89 3.36 17.41
CA LEU A 151 -5.88 2.73 18.73
C LEU A 151 -4.78 3.30 19.64
N VAL A 152 -3.68 3.82 19.06
CA VAL A 152 -2.57 4.40 19.83
C VAL A 152 -3.01 5.62 20.64
N ARG A 153 -3.79 6.51 20.04
CA ARG A 153 -4.31 7.72 20.72
C ARG A 153 -5.64 7.47 21.42
N TYR A 154 -6.46 6.55 20.90
CA TYR A 154 -7.80 6.28 21.39
C TYR A 154 -8.00 4.78 21.70
N PRO A 155 -7.37 4.24 22.77
CA PRO A 155 -7.32 2.79 22.99
C PRO A 155 -8.64 2.13 23.44
N PHE A 156 -9.62 2.89 23.93
CA PHE A 156 -10.82 2.35 24.60
C PHE A 156 -12.16 2.73 23.93
N ALA A 157 -12.15 3.67 22.98
CA ALA A 157 -13.29 4.04 22.15
C ALA A 157 -12.83 4.87 20.94
N PRO A 158 -13.62 4.94 19.86
CA PRO A 158 -13.39 5.83 18.74
C PRO A 158 -13.23 7.28 19.20
N GLY A 159 -12.28 8.01 18.61
CA GLY A 159 -12.02 9.40 18.99
C GLY A 159 -13.22 10.31 18.76
N THR A 160 -14.09 9.97 17.80
CA THR A 160 -15.35 10.69 17.52
C THR A 160 -16.44 10.44 18.56
N LYS A 161 -16.31 9.45 19.45
CA LYS A 161 -17.29 9.18 20.50
C LYS A 161 -17.38 10.37 21.46
N GLY A 162 -18.55 11.04 21.47
CA GLY A 162 -18.77 12.28 22.23
C GLY A 162 -18.05 13.51 21.68
N ARG A 163 -17.31 13.39 20.56
CA ARG A 163 -16.55 14.48 19.91
C ARG A 163 -16.59 14.34 18.38
N PRO A 164 -17.73 14.57 17.73
CA PRO A 164 -17.90 14.29 16.29
C PRO A 164 -16.93 15.02 15.34
N TRP A 165 -16.32 16.11 15.80
CA TRP A 165 -15.35 16.91 15.03
C TRP A 165 -13.94 16.32 14.96
N VAL A 166 -13.62 15.30 15.79
CA VAL A 166 -12.30 14.66 15.80
C VAL A 166 -12.03 14.01 14.44
N GLN A 167 -10.90 14.36 13.84
CA GLN A 167 -10.46 13.79 12.57
C GLN A 167 -9.54 12.58 12.82
N PRO A 168 -9.45 11.63 11.86
CA PRO A 168 -8.50 10.53 11.92
C PRO A 168 -7.06 11.02 12.10
N ASP A 169 -6.39 10.56 13.16
CA ASP A 169 -5.02 10.93 13.47
C ASP A 169 -4.02 10.03 12.73
N ASN A 170 -2.85 10.59 12.40
CA ASN A 170 -1.78 9.83 11.76
C ASN A 170 -0.38 10.15 12.31
N GLU A 171 -0.19 11.33 12.94
CA GLU A 171 1.06 11.73 13.61
C GLU A 171 1.20 11.05 14.99
N PHE A 172 1.63 9.78 14.97
CA PHE A 172 1.96 9.02 16.16
C PHE A 172 3.09 8.02 15.90
N LEU A 173 3.76 7.60 16.95
CA LEU A 173 4.84 6.61 16.87
C LEU A 173 4.37 5.31 17.53
N LEU A 174 4.60 4.17 16.88
CA LEU A 174 4.13 2.86 17.37
C LEU A 174 5.07 2.29 18.44
N GLY A 175 6.38 2.38 18.22
CA GLY A 175 7.40 1.96 19.18
C GLY A 175 7.51 2.97 20.32
N GLY A 176 7.53 4.26 20.02
CA GLY A 176 7.67 5.31 21.05
C GLY A 176 6.47 5.40 22.00
N GLU A 177 5.25 5.32 21.46
CA GLU A 177 4.03 5.56 22.26
C GLU A 177 3.31 4.28 22.71
N ASP A 178 3.52 3.16 22.00
CA ASP A 178 2.95 1.86 22.34
C ASP A 178 3.99 0.71 22.14
N PRO A 179 5.13 0.77 22.86
CA PRO A 179 6.24 -0.17 22.70
C PRO A 179 5.84 -1.62 22.99
N ARG A 180 4.81 -1.83 23.82
CA ARG A 180 4.33 -3.16 24.22
C ARG A 180 3.11 -3.65 23.42
N GLY A 181 2.61 -2.87 22.47
CA GLY A 181 1.43 -3.25 21.68
C GLY A 181 0.12 -3.36 22.48
N LEU A 182 0.04 -2.73 23.65
CA LEU A 182 -1.14 -2.78 24.51
C LEU A 182 -2.32 -2.05 23.88
N ARG A 183 -2.03 -1.03 23.05
CA ARG A 183 -3.02 -0.22 22.36
C ARG A 183 -3.28 -0.76 20.96
N CYS A 184 -2.26 -0.81 20.11
CA CYS A 184 -2.30 -1.36 18.75
C CYS A 184 -1.46 -2.65 18.70
N PRO A 185 -2.09 -3.83 18.57
CA PRO A 185 -1.37 -5.10 18.54
C PRO A 185 -0.29 -5.16 17.46
N PHE A 186 0.77 -5.93 17.71
CA PHE A 186 1.84 -6.15 16.72
C PHE A 186 1.32 -6.79 15.43
N GLY A 187 0.34 -7.69 15.52
CA GLY A 187 -0.30 -8.32 14.38
C GLY A 187 -1.32 -7.47 13.62
N ALA A 188 -1.68 -6.29 14.15
CA ALA A 188 -2.69 -5.43 13.55
C ALA A 188 -2.27 -4.94 12.16
N HIS A 189 -3.24 -4.85 11.26
CA HIS A 189 -3.00 -4.57 9.84
C HIS A 189 -2.11 -3.34 9.60
N ILE A 190 -2.43 -2.20 10.21
CA ILE A 190 -1.63 -0.98 10.01
C ILE A 190 -0.22 -1.06 10.61
N ARG A 191 -0.03 -1.86 11.68
CA ARG A 191 1.27 -1.97 12.38
C ARG A 191 2.19 -2.93 11.63
N ARG A 192 1.64 -3.91 10.92
CA ARG A 192 2.38 -4.69 9.92
C ARG A 192 2.63 -3.89 8.65
N ALA A 193 1.60 -3.32 8.03
CA ALA A 193 1.74 -2.61 6.76
C ALA A 193 2.64 -1.36 6.83
N ASN A 194 2.74 -0.72 8.00
CA ASN A 194 3.71 0.34 8.27
C ASN A 194 4.14 0.29 9.74
N PRO A 195 5.22 -0.45 10.07
CA PRO A 195 5.71 -0.59 11.44
C PRO A 195 6.25 0.70 12.03
N ARG A 196 6.51 1.72 11.20
CA ARG A 196 7.19 2.96 11.62
C ARG A 196 8.51 2.59 12.33
N GLU A 197 8.77 3.17 13.49
CA GLU A 197 9.91 2.89 14.37
C GLU A 197 9.66 1.78 15.38
N SER A 198 8.61 0.96 15.20
CA SER A 198 8.22 -0.09 16.16
C SER A 198 9.36 -1.04 16.52
N PHE A 199 10.23 -1.40 15.56
CA PHE A 199 11.36 -2.33 15.77
C PHE A 199 12.48 -1.78 16.67
N ASP A 200 12.63 -0.46 16.72
CA ASP A 200 13.63 0.23 17.53
C ASP A 200 13.00 1.54 18.05
N PRO A 201 12.24 1.47 19.17
CA PRO A 201 11.46 2.58 19.69
C PRO A 201 12.23 3.90 19.84
N GLY A 202 11.73 4.96 19.21
CA GLY A 202 12.32 6.30 19.25
C GLY A 202 13.47 6.52 18.26
N SER A 203 13.84 5.50 17.48
CA SER A 203 14.94 5.57 16.51
C SER A 203 14.51 6.27 15.22
N PRO A 204 15.06 7.46 14.91
CA PRO A 204 14.79 8.13 13.63
C PRO A 204 15.36 7.33 12.45
N VAL A 205 16.42 6.55 12.69
CA VAL A 205 17.01 5.66 11.69
C VAL A 205 16.01 4.56 11.32
N GLN A 206 15.41 3.89 12.31
CA GLN A 206 14.40 2.86 12.04
C GLN A 206 13.17 3.43 11.34
N LEU A 207 12.71 4.62 11.73
CA LEU A 207 11.63 5.33 11.03
C LEU A 207 11.99 5.58 9.56
N SER A 208 13.22 6.04 9.30
CA SER A 208 13.70 6.27 7.94
C SER A 208 13.77 4.98 7.11
N ILE A 209 14.13 3.85 7.72
CA ILE A 209 14.14 2.53 7.08
C ILE A 209 12.72 2.14 6.67
N SER A 210 11.76 2.22 7.60
CA SER A 210 10.36 1.93 7.30
C SER A 210 9.79 2.86 6.21
N ASN A 211 10.23 4.11 6.18
CA ASN A 211 9.81 5.08 5.17
C ASN A 211 10.29 4.76 3.73
N LYS A 212 11.28 3.87 3.54
CA LYS A 212 11.72 3.38 2.21
C LYS A 212 10.73 2.42 1.55
N HIS A 213 9.84 1.84 2.35
CA HIS A 213 8.87 0.85 1.88
C HIS A 213 7.48 1.46 1.61
N ARG A 214 7.33 2.79 1.77
CA ARG A 214 6.04 3.46 1.67
C ARG A 214 5.46 3.33 0.27
N ILE A 215 4.16 3.10 0.20
CA ILE A 215 3.37 3.09 -1.04
C ILE A 215 2.33 4.22 -0.99
N LEU A 216 1.98 4.80 -2.14
CA LEU A 216 0.90 5.78 -2.25
C LEU A 216 -0.36 5.07 -2.71
N ARG A 217 -1.33 4.88 -1.81
CA ARG A 217 -2.54 4.08 -2.11
C ARG A 217 -3.63 4.96 -2.74
N VAL A 218 -4.16 4.52 -3.86
CA VAL A 218 -5.23 5.20 -4.62
C VAL A 218 -6.42 4.27 -4.89
N GLY A 219 -6.55 3.20 -4.11
CA GLY A 219 -7.60 2.20 -4.25
C GLY A 219 -9.02 2.77 -4.14
N ARG A 220 -9.99 1.98 -4.62
CA ARG A 220 -11.42 2.32 -4.62
C ARG A 220 -12.25 1.10 -4.23
N PRO A 221 -13.21 1.22 -3.31
CA PRO A 221 -14.13 0.15 -3.03
C PRO A 221 -15.04 -0.06 -4.24
N TYR A 222 -15.41 -1.30 -4.50
CA TYR A 222 -16.46 -1.64 -5.45
C TYR A 222 -17.62 -2.33 -4.70
N PRO A 223 -18.87 -1.99 -5.05
CA PRO A 223 -20.02 -2.51 -4.34
C PRO A 223 -20.26 -3.98 -4.68
N SER A 224 -21.06 -4.64 -3.84
CA SER A 224 -21.68 -5.91 -4.20
C SER A 224 -22.60 -5.73 -5.39
N ASN A 225 -22.72 -6.77 -6.22
CA ASN A 225 -23.71 -6.80 -7.30
C ASN A 225 -24.61 -8.03 -7.10
N ILE A 226 -25.88 -7.77 -6.80
CA ILE A 226 -26.89 -8.81 -6.55
C ILE A 226 -27.15 -9.64 -7.81
N ILE A 227 -27.16 -9.00 -8.99
CA ILE A 227 -27.47 -9.64 -10.27
C ILE A 227 -26.37 -10.64 -10.65
N THR A 228 -25.11 -10.25 -10.47
CA THR A 228 -23.96 -11.13 -10.78
C THR A 228 -23.50 -11.95 -9.58
N SER A 229 -24.21 -11.87 -8.44
CA SER A 229 -23.78 -12.44 -7.15
C SER A 229 -22.34 -12.07 -6.75
N ALA A 230 -21.84 -10.91 -7.22
CA ALA A 230 -20.49 -10.47 -6.90
C ALA A 230 -20.46 -9.87 -5.49
N LYS A 231 -19.55 -10.36 -4.66
CA LYS A 231 -19.29 -9.80 -3.32
C LYS A 231 -18.62 -8.43 -3.44
N PRO A 232 -18.76 -7.54 -2.44
CA PRO A 232 -18.08 -6.26 -2.44
C PRO A 232 -16.56 -6.46 -2.25
N GLY A 233 -15.79 -5.41 -2.49
CA GLY A 233 -14.36 -5.47 -2.27
C GLY A 233 -13.65 -4.16 -2.51
N LEU A 234 -12.34 -4.25 -2.69
CA LEU A 234 -11.43 -3.15 -2.95
C LEU A 234 -10.66 -3.42 -4.24
N LEU A 235 -10.79 -2.51 -5.21
CA LEU A 235 -9.80 -2.40 -6.26
C LEU A 235 -8.61 -1.65 -5.67
N PHE A 236 -7.70 -2.41 -5.06
CA PHE A 236 -6.50 -1.88 -4.47
C PHE A 236 -5.57 -1.42 -5.58
N MET A 237 -5.08 -0.19 -5.43
CA MET A 237 -4.13 0.41 -6.33
C MET A 237 -3.09 1.17 -5.52
N CYS A 238 -1.81 1.00 -5.85
CA CYS A 238 -0.78 1.84 -5.28
C CYS A 238 0.30 2.23 -6.29
N LEU A 239 0.88 3.40 -6.05
CA LEU A 239 2.02 3.92 -6.80
C LEU A 239 3.30 3.76 -6.00
N ASN A 240 4.37 3.37 -6.70
CA ASN A 240 5.70 3.13 -6.17
C ASN A 240 6.72 3.07 -7.32
N VAL A 241 8.01 3.25 -7.04
CA VAL A 241 9.07 3.14 -8.07
C VAL A 241 9.77 1.78 -8.03
N ASP A 242 9.82 1.16 -6.87
CA ASP A 242 10.44 -0.15 -6.66
C ASP A 242 9.40 -1.10 -6.08
N ILE A 243 8.79 -1.93 -6.94
CA ILE A 243 7.71 -2.86 -6.53
C ILE A 243 8.23 -3.85 -5.50
N GLU A 244 9.46 -4.34 -5.67
CA GLU A 244 10.08 -5.32 -4.80
C GLU A 244 10.31 -4.72 -3.42
N ARG A 245 10.97 -3.56 -3.36
CA ARG A 245 11.27 -2.87 -2.11
C ARG A 245 10.03 -2.33 -1.41
N GLN A 246 8.96 -1.99 -2.13
CA GLN A 246 7.80 -1.31 -1.54
C GLN A 246 6.62 -2.28 -1.38
N PHE A 247 5.86 -2.53 -2.45
CA PHE A 247 4.62 -3.30 -2.36
C PHE A 247 4.85 -4.76 -1.96
N GLU A 248 5.76 -5.47 -2.63
CA GLU A 248 6.02 -6.88 -2.33
C GLU A 248 6.69 -7.06 -0.97
N PHE A 249 7.60 -6.15 -0.59
CA PHE A 249 8.17 -6.16 0.75
C PHE A 249 7.11 -6.05 1.85
N ILE A 250 6.18 -5.09 1.72
CA ILE A 250 5.07 -4.96 2.68
C ILE A 250 4.26 -6.25 2.75
N GLN A 251 3.88 -6.81 1.60
CA GLN A 251 3.02 -8.00 1.55
C GLN A 251 3.73 -9.24 2.10
N GLN A 252 4.96 -9.50 1.68
CA GLN A 252 5.67 -10.75 1.97
C GLN A 252 6.40 -10.70 3.31
N VAL A 253 7.10 -9.60 3.60
CA VAL A 253 8.01 -9.50 4.75
C VAL A 253 7.31 -8.96 6.00
N TRP A 254 6.33 -8.06 5.86
CA TRP A 254 5.63 -7.52 7.03
C TRP A 254 4.24 -8.15 7.21
N GLY A 255 3.47 -8.28 6.13
CA GLY A 255 2.13 -8.85 6.17
C GLY A 255 2.14 -10.35 6.41
N ARG A 256 2.86 -11.10 5.58
CA ARG A 256 2.84 -12.58 5.52
C ARG A 256 4.00 -13.26 6.23
N ALA A 257 4.94 -12.54 6.83
CA ALA A 257 5.98 -13.19 7.63
C ALA A 257 5.36 -13.75 8.93
N PRO A 258 5.55 -15.06 9.21
CA PRO A 258 5.04 -15.68 10.43
C PRO A 258 5.78 -15.20 11.68
N SER A 259 7.03 -14.74 11.51
CA SER A 259 7.80 -14.11 12.57
C SER A 259 7.92 -12.61 12.30
N PHE A 260 7.32 -11.82 13.19
CA PHE A 260 7.29 -10.37 13.10
C PHE A 260 7.16 -9.79 14.51
N HIS A 261 8.04 -8.87 14.90
CA HIS A 261 7.94 -8.23 16.23
C HIS A 261 8.01 -9.20 17.43
N GLY A 262 8.70 -10.33 17.29
CA GLY A 262 8.74 -11.38 18.32
C GLY A 262 7.47 -12.22 18.41
N LEU A 263 6.50 -12.01 17.51
CA LEU A 263 5.42 -12.96 17.27
C LEU A 263 5.95 -14.19 16.53
N GLU A 264 5.29 -15.32 16.73
CA GLU A 264 5.55 -16.58 16.03
C GLU A 264 4.24 -17.15 15.50
N SER A 265 4.30 -17.72 14.28
CA SER A 265 3.16 -18.34 13.60
C SER A 265 1.91 -17.45 13.53
N GLU A 266 2.11 -16.16 13.32
CA GLU A 266 1.05 -15.16 13.20
C GLU A 266 1.29 -14.31 11.95
N PHE A 267 0.23 -14.04 11.18
CA PHE A 267 0.23 -13.18 10.00
C PHE A 267 -0.65 -11.96 10.23
N ASP A 268 -0.67 -11.04 9.28
CA ASP A 268 -1.61 -9.93 9.26
C ASP A 268 -3.07 -10.39 9.42
N SER A 269 -3.80 -9.73 10.32
CA SER A 269 -5.16 -10.13 10.68
C SER A 269 -6.24 -9.78 9.65
N ILE A 270 -5.86 -9.16 8.53
CA ILE A 270 -6.75 -8.84 7.40
C ILE A 270 -6.26 -9.50 6.12
N LEU A 271 -4.94 -9.45 5.86
CA LEU A 271 -4.32 -10.09 4.71
C LEU A 271 -4.20 -11.60 4.97
N GLY A 272 -5.17 -12.35 4.45
CA GLY A 272 -5.21 -13.80 4.55
C GLY A 272 -4.00 -14.52 3.93
N TYR A 273 -3.79 -15.76 4.37
CA TYR A 273 -2.80 -16.69 3.82
C TYR A 273 -3.48 -18.04 3.56
N GLN A 274 -3.88 -18.23 2.30
CA GLN A 274 -4.68 -19.37 1.81
C GLN A 274 -4.37 -20.69 2.49
N GLY A 275 -5.35 -21.18 3.26
CA GLY A 275 -5.37 -22.52 3.85
C GLY A 275 -4.64 -22.66 5.19
N THR A 276 -4.07 -21.59 5.74
CA THR A 276 -3.43 -21.63 7.06
C THR A 276 -4.30 -20.93 8.09
N GLU A 277 -4.57 -21.60 9.20
CA GLU A 277 -5.26 -20.99 10.33
C GLU A 277 -4.37 -19.87 10.90
N ASN A 278 -4.87 -18.64 10.89
CA ASN A 278 -4.17 -17.50 11.47
C ASN A 278 -4.69 -17.20 12.88
N GLN A 279 -3.88 -16.47 13.65
CA GLN A 279 -4.27 -15.94 14.94
C GLN A 279 -3.88 -14.46 15.06
N LEU A 280 -4.53 -13.72 15.95
CA LEU A 280 -4.09 -12.40 16.38
C LEU A 280 -3.80 -12.40 17.87
N THR A 281 -2.58 -12.05 18.25
CA THR A 281 -2.21 -11.84 19.64
C THR A 281 -2.52 -10.40 20.04
N ILE A 282 -3.39 -10.22 21.04
CA ILE A 282 -3.72 -8.92 21.64
C ILE A 282 -3.06 -8.83 23.02
N PRO A 283 -1.96 -8.07 23.15
CA PRO A 283 -1.35 -7.81 24.45
C PRO A 283 -2.30 -7.04 25.37
N THR A 284 -2.39 -7.45 26.64
CA THR A 284 -3.10 -6.71 27.69
C THR A 284 -2.23 -6.63 28.94
N ALA A 285 -2.62 -5.77 29.90
CA ALA A 285 -1.87 -5.61 31.15
C ALA A 285 -1.85 -6.87 32.02
N THR A 286 -2.80 -7.79 31.83
CA THR A 286 -2.97 -9.02 32.62
C THR A 286 -2.66 -10.29 31.82
N GLY A 287 -2.01 -10.14 30.66
CA GLY A 287 -1.58 -11.22 29.79
C GLY A 287 -2.29 -11.21 28.43
N PRO A 288 -1.72 -11.88 27.42
CA PRO A 288 -2.26 -11.84 26.06
C PRO A 288 -3.62 -12.52 25.94
N ILE A 289 -4.43 -11.99 25.03
CA ILE A 289 -5.61 -12.63 24.46
C ILE A 289 -5.24 -13.12 23.06
N TYR A 290 -5.68 -14.32 22.69
CA TYR A 290 -5.44 -14.90 21.37
C TYR A 290 -6.77 -15.04 20.63
N LEU A 291 -6.90 -14.39 19.49
CA LEU A 291 -8.00 -14.62 18.56
C LEU A 291 -7.57 -15.70 17.57
N LYS A 292 -8.02 -16.93 17.76
CA LYS A 292 -7.67 -18.09 16.92
C LYS A 292 -8.74 -18.37 15.86
N GLY A 293 -8.48 -19.25 14.91
CA GLY A 293 -9.46 -19.64 13.89
C GLY A 293 -9.71 -18.57 12.83
N MET A 294 -8.79 -17.60 12.69
CA MET A 294 -8.98 -16.52 11.74
C MET A 294 -8.89 -17.05 10.31
N ARG A 295 -9.93 -16.78 9.53
CA ARG A 295 -10.05 -17.18 8.13
C ARG A 295 -9.60 -16.06 7.21
N ASP A 296 -9.40 -16.39 5.93
CA ASP A 296 -9.16 -15.40 4.89
C ASP A 296 -10.43 -14.58 4.62
N PHE A 297 -10.46 -13.34 5.10
CA PHE A 297 -11.56 -12.40 4.81
C PHE A 297 -11.41 -11.73 3.44
N VAL A 298 -10.22 -11.78 2.85
CA VAL A 298 -9.89 -11.11 1.58
C VAL A 298 -9.39 -12.15 0.58
N THR A 299 -10.00 -12.17 -0.60
CA THR A 299 -9.62 -13.06 -1.71
C THR A 299 -9.12 -12.23 -2.90
N VAL A 300 -7.90 -12.53 -3.36
CA VAL A 300 -7.36 -11.91 -4.59
C VAL A 300 -8.04 -12.56 -5.80
N ARG A 301 -8.82 -11.78 -6.56
CA ARG A 301 -9.49 -12.21 -7.79
C ARG A 301 -8.66 -11.95 -9.05
N GLY A 302 -7.72 -11.02 -8.96
CA GLY A 302 -6.85 -10.67 -10.07
C GLY A 302 -5.79 -9.66 -9.66
N SER A 303 -4.73 -9.57 -10.45
CA SER A 303 -3.62 -8.66 -10.18
C SER A 303 -2.82 -8.31 -11.42
N GLY A 304 -2.15 -7.16 -11.38
CA GLY A 304 -1.14 -6.81 -12.37
C GLY A 304 -0.19 -5.73 -11.85
N TYR A 305 1.02 -5.75 -12.39
CA TYR A 305 1.97 -4.65 -12.29
C TYR A 305 1.99 -3.92 -13.61
N PHE A 306 1.82 -2.60 -13.56
CA PHE A 306 1.76 -1.75 -14.72
C PHE A 306 2.79 -0.64 -14.59
N PHE A 307 3.26 -0.14 -15.73
CA PHE A 307 4.04 1.08 -15.78
C PHE A 307 3.15 2.23 -16.21
N LEU A 308 3.14 3.32 -15.45
CA LEU A 308 2.50 4.58 -15.79
C LEU A 308 3.57 5.54 -16.32
N PRO A 309 3.74 5.64 -17.64
CA PRO A 309 4.74 6.51 -18.24
C PRO A 309 4.45 8.00 -18.00
N GLY A 310 5.52 8.79 -17.93
CA GLY A 310 5.43 10.24 -17.96
C GLY A 310 4.86 10.75 -19.30
N ARG A 311 4.41 12.00 -19.35
CA ARG A 311 3.79 12.60 -20.55
C ARG A 311 4.70 12.56 -21.78
N THR A 312 5.99 12.74 -21.58
CA THR A 312 7.00 12.67 -22.65
C THR A 312 7.15 11.26 -23.20
N ALA A 313 7.25 10.26 -22.31
CA ALA A 313 7.29 8.86 -22.69
C ALA A 313 6.00 8.40 -23.39
N MET A 314 4.83 8.89 -22.96
CA MET A 314 3.57 8.66 -23.66
C MET A 314 3.57 9.22 -25.09
N ARG A 315 4.08 10.43 -25.29
CA ARG A 315 4.20 11.03 -26.63
C ARG A 315 5.14 10.22 -27.51
N TYR A 316 6.28 9.83 -26.97
CA TYR A 316 7.23 8.94 -27.64
C TYR A 316 6.53 7.64 -28.08
N LEU A 317 5.94 6.89 -27.15
CA LEU A 317 5.25 5.63 -27.43
C LEU A 317 4.13 5.77 -28.49
N ALA A 318 3.35 6.85 -28.43
CA ALA A 318 2.28 7.09 -29.40
C ALA A 318 2.81 7.30 -30.83
N LEU A 319 3.94 8.02 -30.98
CA LEU A 319 4.56 8.28 -32.29
C LEU A 319 5.28 7.05 -32.83
N THR A 320 5.90 6.24 -31.97
CA THR A 320 6.54 4.97 -32.36
C THR A 320 5.49 3.91 -32.75
N ALA A 321 4.36 3.84 -32.03
CA ALA A 321 3.28 2.92 -32.38
C ALA A 321 2.56 3.33 -33.68
N GLY A 322 2.41 4.64 -33.92
CA GLY A 322 1.83 5.17 -35.17
C GLY A 322 2.71 4.99 -36.40
N SER A 323 4.04 4.90 -36.23
CA SER A 323 4.96 4.60 -37.34
C SER A 323 5.00 3.10 -37.66
N ALA A 324 4.80 2.22 -36.67
CA ALA A 324 4.65 0.79 -36.87
C ALA A 324 3.38 0.41 -37.66
N THR A 325 2.27 1.12 -37.47
CA THR A 325 1.01 0.87 -38.21
C THR A 325 1.03 1.36 -39.66
N VAL A 326 1.93 2.29 -40.02
CA VAL A 326 2.14 2.71 -41.41
C VAL A 326 3.06 1.75 -42.18
N ALA A 327 3.95 1.03 -41.47
CA ALA A 327 4.86 0.06 -42.06
C ALA A 327 4.25 -1.35 -42.26
N GLY A 328 3.03 -1.60 -41.77
CA GLY A 328 2.37 -2.89 -41.86
C GLY A 328 0.85 -2.78 -41.90
N LYS A 329 0.28 -2.48 -43.08
CA LYS A 329 -1.06 -2.99 -43.39
C LYS A 329 -0.90 -4.45 -43.84
N PRO A 330 -1.42 -5.45 -43.12
CA PRO A 330 -1.64 -6.75 -43.73
C PRO A 330 -2.75 -6.61 -44.79
N GLU A 331 -2.62 -7.32 -45.90
CA GLU A 331 -3.70 -7.39 -46.88
C GLU A 331 -4.97 -8.02 -46.26
N PRO A 332 -6.18 -7.69 -46.77
CA PRO A 332 -7.45 -8.16 -46.21
C PRO A 332 -7.64 -9.69 -46.17
N ALA A 333 -6.75 -10.46 -46.81
CA ALA A 333 -6.85 -11.92 -46.89
C ALA A 333 -6.41 -12.66 -45.62
N GLU A 334 -5.55 -12.08 -44.77
CA GLU A 334 -5.03 -12.78 -43.57
C GLU A 334 -5.96 -12.70 -42.35
N LEU A 335 -6.93 -11.77 -42.34
CA LEU A 335 -7.89 -11.61 -41.24
C LEU A 335 -8.99 -12.69 -41.21
N MET A 336 -9.23 -13.40 -42.32
CA MET A 336 -10.22 -14.48 -42.39
C MET A 336 -9.66 -15.85 -41.94
N ALA A 337 -8.34 -16.04 -41.93
CA ALA A 337 -7.73 -17.32 -41.55
C ALA A 337 -7.52 -17.48 -40.03
N ALA A 338 -7.36 -16.38 -39.29
CA ALA A 338 -7.13 -16.43 -37.84
C ALA A 338 -8.42 -16.61 -37.01
N ALA A 339 -9.60 -16.41 -37.60
CA ALA A 339 -10.89 -16.52 -36.92
C ALA A 339 -11.50 -17.93 -36.92
N ALA A 340 -10.87 -18.93 -37.58
CA ALA A 340 -11.45 -20.25 -37.77
C ALA A 340 -10.79 -21.40 -36.98
N ILE A 341 -9.83 -21.13 -36.07
CA ILE A 341 -9.08 -22.20 -35.35
C ILE A 341 -9.40 -22.25 -33.84
N LEU A 342 -10.44 -21.57 -33.36
CA LEU A 342 -10.87 -21.68 -31.96
C LEU A 342 -12.36 -21.98 -31.86
N GLU A 343 -12.74 -23.23 -32.16
CA GLU A 343 -13.89 -23.87 -31.50
C GLU A 343 -13.44 -25.18 -30.81
N PRO A 344 -13.92 -25.45 -29.59
CA PRO A 344 -13.47 -26.59 -28.79
C PRO A 344 -14.26 -27.87 -29.15
N SER A 345 -13.53 -28.99 -29.23
CA SER A 345 -14.05 -30.34 -29.03
C SER A 345 -13.92 -30.76 -27.58
#